data_AF-Q2T5I3-F1
#
_entry.id   AF-Q2T5I3-F1
#
_cell.length_a   1.000
_cell.length_b   1.000
_cell.length_c   1.000
_cell.angle_alpha   90.00
_cell.angle_beta   90.00
_cell.angle_gamma   90.00
#
_symmetry.space_group_name_H-M   'P 1'
#
loop_
_entity.id
_entity.type
_entity.pdbx_description
1 polymer ?
#
loop_
_entity_poly.entity_id
_entity_poly.type
_entity_poly.pdbx_seq_one_letter_code
_entity_poly.pdbx_strand_id
1 'polypeptide(L)' 'MDVRQAFAECVGRTPLIRLGKLSAETGGEILGKAEFMNPGGSVKDRAASMSR' A
#
# COMPACT_ATOMS: atom_id res chain seq x y z
N MET A 1 10.82 -4.62 18.64
CA MET A 1 10.95 -3.97 17.33
C MET A 1 11.43 -5.04 16.36
N ASP A 2 10.74 -5.20 15.23
CA ASP A 2 11.06 -6.25 14.25
C ASP A 2 12.11 -5.70 13.25
N VAL A 3 13.25 -6.38 13.12
CA VAL A 3 14.35 -5.96 12.23
C VAL A 3 14.34 -6.84 10.99
N ARG A 4 14.21 -6.22 9.83
CA ARG A 4 14.16 -6.89 8.52
C ARG A 4 15.55 -7.00 7.91
N GLN A 5 15.79 -8.10 7.19
CA GLN A 5 17.10 -8.42 6.62
C GLN A 5 17.33 -7.75 5.26
N ALA A 6 16.27 -7.30 4.59
CA ALA A 6 16.35 -6.63 3.29
C ALA A 6 15.26 -5.58 3.11
N PHE A 7 15.54 -4.57 2.28
CA PHE A 7 14.57 -3.54 1.88
C PHE A 7 13.28 -4.15 1.30
N ALA A 8 13.43 -5.20 0.48
CA ALA A 8 12.30 -5.90 -0.13
C ALA A 8 11.32 -6.50 0.89
N GLU A 9 11.79 -6.87 2.10
CA GLU A 9 10.91 -7.41 3.16
C GLU A 9 9.98 -6.34 3.76
N CYS A 10 10.30 -5.07 3.58
CA CYS A 10 9.49 -3.94 4.01
C CYS A 10 8.41 -3.54 2.99
N VAL A 11 8.43 -4.13 1.78
CA VAL A 11 7.47 -3.82 0.71
C VAL A 11 6.12 -4.50 0.96
N GLY A 12 5.03 -3.78 0.71
CA GLY A 12 3.66 -4.27 0.85
C GLY A 12 3.03 -3.99 2.21
N ARG A 13 1.97 -4.75 2.55
CA ARG A 13 1.13 -4.56 3.75
C ARG A 13 0.63 -3.11 3.97
N THR A 14 0.52 -2.33 2.89
CA THR A 14 -0.03 -0.97 2.90
C THR A 14 -1.52 -0.99 3.27
N PRO A 15 -2.02 0.01 4.01
CA PRO A 15 -3.39 0.01 4.49
C PRO A 15 -4.41 0.25 3.36
N LEU A 16 -5.63 -0.21 3.60
CA LEU A 16 -6.83 0.26 2.88
C LEU A 16 -7.41 1.44 3.65
N ILE A 17 -7.69 2.54 2.95
CA ILE A 17 -8.26 3.76 3.49
C ILE A 17 -9.67 3.90 2.93
N ARG A 18 -10.66 3.99 3.81
CA ARG A 18 -12.04 4.22 3.39
C ARG A 18 -12.21 5.64 2.84
N LEU A 19 -12.74 5.75 1.62
CA LEU A 19 -13.07 7.02 1.00
C LEU A 19 -14.52 7.40 1.33
N GLY A 20 -14.73 7.95 2.52
CA GLY A 20 -16.06 8.14 3.11
C GLY A 20 -17.04 8.95 2.24
N LYS A 21 -16.59 10.10 1.70
CA LYS A 21 -17.43 10.96 0.84
C LYS A 21 -17.88 10.22 -0.42
N LEU A 22 -16.92 9.66 -1.16
CA LEU A 22 -17.20 8.95 -2.41
C LEU A 22 -18.04 7.68 -2.18
N SER A 23 -17.84 7.00 -1.05
CA SER A 23 -18.68 5.85 -0.66
C SER A 23 -20.14 6.28 -0.42
N ALA A 24 -20.36 7.44 0.22
CA ALA A 24 -21.71 7.96 0.46
C ALA A 24 -22.39 8.43 -0.84
N GLU A 25 -21.64 9.05 -1.76
CA GLU A 25 -22.15 9.54 -3.04
C GLU A 25 -22.56 8.40 -3.99
N THR A 26 -21.84 7.28 -3.96
CA THR A 26 -22.06 6.14 -4.87
C THR A 26 -22.95 5.05 -4.28
N GLY A 27 -23.17 5.05 -2.97
CA GLY A 27 -23.85 3.96 -2.25
C GLY A 27 -23.02 2.67 -2.14
N GLY A 28 -21.81 2.64 -2.71
CA GLY A 28 -20.88 1.50 -2.64
C GLY A 28 -19.76 1.72 -1.63
N GLU A 29 -19.15 0.64 -1.14
CA GLU A 29 -17.94 0.74 -0.33
C GLU A 29 -16.73 1.01 -1.23
N ILE A 30 -16.12 2.19 -1.08
CA ILE A 30 -14.94 2.58 -1.86
C ILE A 30 -13.72 2.72 -0.95
N LEU A 31 -12.68 1.96 -1.29
CA LEU A 31 -11.43 1.87 -0.54
C LEU A 31 -10.25 2.27 -1.44
N GLY A 32 -9.37 3.11 -0.92
CA GLY A 32 -8.07 3.43 -1.53
C GLY A 32 -6.95 2.58 -0.95
N LYS A 33 -6.11 1.97 -1.79
CA LYS A 33 -4.90 1.27 -1.33
C LYS A 33 -3.73 2.24 -1.25
N ALA A 34 -3.20 2.46 -0.04
CA ALA A 34 -2.16 3.47 0.22
C ALA A 34 -0.75 3.02 -0.20
N GLU A 35 -0.54 2.76 -1.49
CA GLU A 35 0.74 2.28 -2.02
C GLU A 35 1.90 3.27 -1.91
N PHE A 36 1.62 4.54 -1.60
CA PHE A 36 2.64 5.53 -1.26
C PHE A 36 3.32 5.24 0.09
N MET A 37 2.77 4.33 0.91
CA MET A 37 3.34 3.90 2.19
C MET A 37 4.32 2.73 2.06
N ASN A 38 4.60 2.25 0.84
CA ASN A 38 5.77 1.40 0.62
C ASN A 38 7.06 2.20 0.91
N PRO A 39 8.18 1.55 1.29
CA PRO A 39 9.38 2.24 1.77
C PRO A 39 10.05 3.19 0.76
N GLY A 40 9.93 2.93 -0.54
CA GLY A 40 10.36 3.80 -1.65
C GLY A 40 9.29 4.79 -2.10
N GLY A 41 8.15 4.86 -1.41
CA GLY A 41 7.14 5.91 -1.57
C GLY A 41 6.17 5.70 -2.72
N SER A 42 6.19 4.55 -3.40
CA SER A 42 5.23 4.28 -4.47
C SER A 42 4.99 2.79 -4.71
N VAL A 43 3.99 2.50 -5.55
CA VAL A 43 3.66 1.12 -5.97
C VAL A 43 4.81 0.40 -6.70
N LYS A 44 5.78 1.16 -7.25
CA LYS A 44 6.90 0.60 -8.03
C LYS A 44 7.78 -0.35 -7.21
N ASP A 45 7.80 -0.17 -5.89
CA ASP A 45 8.52 -1.04 -4.96
C ASP A 45 8.09 -2.51 -5.09
N ARG A 46 6.81 -2.77 -5.41
CA ARG A 46 6.32 -4.15 -5.60
C ARG A 46 7.01 -4.82 -6.77
N ALA A 47 7.08 -4.14 -7.92
CA ALA A 47 7.75 -4.67 -9.10
C ALA A 47 9.25 -4.86 -8.84
N ALA A 48 9.89 -3.88 -8.20
CA ALA A 48 11.30 -3.96 -7.84
C ALA A 48 11.60 -5.13 -6.87
N SER A 49 10.69 -5.41 -5.92
CA SER A 49 10.86 -6.51 -4.94
C SER A 49 10.81 -7.91 -5.55
N MET A 50 10.31 -8.06 -6.79
CA MET A 50 10.22 -9.33 -7.50
C MET A 50 11.46 -9.62 -8.36
N SER A 51 12.34 -8.65 -8.53
CA SER A 51 13.60 -8.80 -9.25
C SER A 51 14.59 -9.58 -8.39
N ARG A 52 14.68 -10.90 -8.62
CA ARG A 52 15.84 -11.70 -8.20
C ARG A 52 17.01 -11.47 -9.15
#